data_AF-A0A699VYK7-F1
#
_entry.id   AF-A0A699VYK7-F1
#
_cell.length_a   1.000
_cell.length_b   1.000
_cell.length_c   1.000
_cell.angle_alpha   90.00
_cell.angle_beta   90.00
_cell.angle_gamma   90.00
#
_symmetry.space_group_name_H-M   'P 1'
#
loop_
_entity.id
_entity.type
_entity.pdbx_description
1 polymer ?
#
loop_
_entity_poly.entity_id
_entity_poly.type
_entity_poly.pdbx_seq_one_letter_code
_entity_poly.pdbx_strand_id
1 'polypeptide(L)'
;VKIEHRQASGLLQQLDILVWKWDEISMDFVTGLLQTQRRHDAIWVVVDRLTKSAHFLHIRKDYPVSRLVEIFQQEIVRLHGTPSAI
;
A
#
# COMPACT_ATOMS: atom_id res chain seq x y z
N VAL A 1 -39.54 -16.22 16.89
CA VAL A 1 -38.18 -16.48 16.39
C VAL A 1 -37.95 -15.61 15.17
N LYS A 2 -37.11 -14.58 15.24
CA LYS A 2 -36.80 -13.68 14.11
C LYS A 2 -35.51 -14.20 13.46
N ILE A 3 -35.65 -14.86 12.31
CA ILE A 3 -34.50 -15.39 11.56
C ILE A 3 -33.96 -14.24 10.73
N GLU A 4 -32.81 -13.70 11.12
CA GLU A 4 -32.06 -12.77 10.29
C GLU A 4 -31.46 -13.56 9.11
N HIS A 5 -32.05 -13.43 7.92
CA HIS A 5 -31.42 -13.88 6.68
C HIS A 5 -30.28 -12.91 6.32
N ARG A 6 -29.08 -13.15 6.85
CA ARG A 6 -27.87 -12.48 6.33
C ARG A 6 -27.50 -13.11 4.99
N GLN A 7 -27.35 -12.27 3.97
CA GLN A 7 -26.85 -12.68 2.66
C GLN A 7 -25.44 -13.27 2.84
N ALA A 8 -25.19 -14.45 2.26
CA ALA A 8 -23.87 -15.05 2.29
C ALA A 8 -22.89 -14.11 1.57
N SER A 9 -21.77 -13.79 2.22
CA SER A 9 -20.65 -13.11 1.56
C SER A 9 -20.26 -13.96 0.34
N GLY A 10 -20.38 -13.39 -0.85
CA GLY A 10 -20.07 -14.09 -2.10
C GLY A 10 -18.63 -14.59 -2.15
N LEU A 11 -18.31 -15.40 -3.17
CA LEU A 11 -16.94 -15.87 -3.39
C LEU A 11 -16.01 -14.68 -3.72
N LEU A 12 -14.84 -14.64 -3.09
CA LEU A 12 -13.81 -13.68 -3.44
C LEU A 12 -13.23 -14.03 -4.83
N GLN A 13 -13.07 -13.02 -5.68
CA GLN A 13 -12.39 -13.18 -6.96
C GLN A 13 -10.88 -13.25 -6.73
N GLN A 14 -10.25 -14.33 -7.19
CA GLN A 14 -8.80 -14.45 -7.19
C GLN A 14 -8.20 -13.55 -8.27
N LEU A 15 -7.14 -12.82 -7.92
CA LEU A 15 -6.39 -11.99 -8.87
C LEU A 15 -5.49 -12.87 -9.74
N ASP A 16 -5.24 -12.41 -10.97
CA ASP A 16 -4.34 -13.09 -11.90
C ASP A 16 -2.92 -13.18 -11.34
N ILE A 17 -2.21 -14.24 -11.75
CA ILE A 17 -0.82 -14.45 -11.36
C ILE A 17 0.05 -13.54 -12.20
N LEU A 18 0.78 -12.66 -11.53
CA LEU A 18 1.69 -11.71 -12.15
C LEU A 18 2.97 -12.38 -12.64
N VAL A 19 3.52 -11.87 -13.73
CA VAL A 19 4.70 -12.44 -14.39
C VAL A 19 6.00 -11.85 -13.84
N TRP A 20 5.99 -10.58 -13.46
CA TRP A 20 7.20 -9.84 -13.10
C TRP A 20 7.07 -9.15 -11.75
N LYS A 21 8.18 -9.14 -10.98
CA LYS A 21 8.25 -8.46 -9.69
C LYS A 21 8.14 -6.94 -9.89
N TRP A 22 7.47 -6.25 -8.98
CA TRP A 22 7.29 -4.80 -8.98
C TRP A 22 6.50 -4.25 -10.18
N ASP A 23 5.91 -5.11 -11.00
CA ASP A 23 5.08 -4.70 -12.15
C ASP A 23 3.71 -4.22 -11.68
N GLU A 24 3.08 -4.94 -10.74
CA GLU A 24 1.93 -4.44 -10.00
C GLU A 24 2.23 -4.40 -8.51
N ILE A 25 1.90 -3.27 -7.92
CA ILE A 25 2.03 -3.05 -6.49
C ILE A 25 0.66 -2.83 -5.86
N SER A 26 0.59 -2.89 -4.54
CA SER A 26 -0.53 -2.37 -3.77
C SER A 26 0.00 -1.40 -2.73
N MET A 27 -0.75 -0.34 -2.46
CA MET A 27 -0.35 0.69 -1.50
C MET A 27 -1.40 0.84 -0.40
N ASP A 28 -0.95 1.09 0.83
CA ASP A 28 -1.83 1.46 1.94
C ASP A 28 -1.12 2.34 2.96
N PHE A 29 -1.90 3.01 3.82
CA PHE A 29 -1.38 3.86 4.88
C PHE A 29 -1.80 3.37 6.26
N VAL A 30 -0.82 3.15 7.14
CA VAL A 30 -1.06 2.99 8.57
C VAL A 30 -0.94 4.37 9.21
N THR A 31 -2.05 4.92 9.69
CA THR A 31 -2.12 6.26 10.29
C THR A 31 -2.54 6.20 11.76
N GLY A 32 -2.50 7.33 12.46
CA GLY A 32 -2.85 7.41 13.89
C GLY A 32 -1.75 6.93 14.84
N LEU A 33 -0.50 6.86 14.35
CA LEU A 33 0.64 6.49 15.17
C LEU A 33 1.08 7.67 16.05
N LEU A 34 1.73 7.36 17.17
CA LEU A 34 2.41 8.38 17.96
C LEU A 34 3.52 9.03 17.12
N GLN A 35 3.62 10.35 17.24
CA GLN A 35 4.59 11.10 16.48
C GLN A 35 6.03 10.78 16.94
N THR A 36 6.89 10.45 15.99
CA THR A 36 8.33 10.23 16.24
C THR A 36 9.07 11.56 16.50
N GLN A 37 10.31 11.50 17.00
CA GLN A 37 11.16 12.69 17.15
C GLN A 37 11.38 13.44 15.82
N ARG A 38 11.37 12.73 14.69
CA ARG A 38 11.46 13.29 13.34
C ARG A 38 10.12 13.73 12.76
N ARG A 39 9.08 13.80 13.61
CA ARG A 39 7.73 14.26 13.30
C ARG A 39 6.89 13.37 12.38
N HIS A 40 7.34 12.18 12.00
CA HIS A 40 6.52 11.18 11.28
C HIS A 40 5.45 10.58 12.20
N ASP A 41 4.23 10.42 11.68
CA ASP A 41 3.04 9.93 12.40
C ASP A 41 2.22 8.90 11.58
N ALA A 42 2.77 8.45 10.45
CA ALA A 42 2.17 7.43 9.60
C ALA A 42 3.24 6.59 8.90
N ILE A 43 2.85 5.40 8.46
CA ILE A 43 3.66 4.50 7.62
C ILE A 43 2.92 4.32 6.30
N TRP A 44 3.61 4.56 5.20
CA TRP A 44 3.14 4.20 3.86
C TRP A 44 3.74 2.86 3.48
N VAL A 45 2.86 1.89 3.27
CA VAL A 45 3.21 0.52 2.89
C VAL A 45 3.07 0.39 1.39
N VAL A 46 4.13 -0.06 0.71
CA VAL A 46 4.11 -0.38 -0.71
C VAL A 46 4.52 -1.84 -0.87
N VAL A 47 3.63 -2.67 -1.41
CA VAL A 47 3.80 -4.13 -1.49
C VAL A 47 3.85 -4.56 -2.94
N ASP A 48 4.87 -5.34 -3.30
CA ASP A 48 4.90 -6.07 -4.57
C ASP A 48 3.88 -7.22 -4.54
N ARG A 49 2.91 -7.19 -5.44
CA ARG A 49 1.79 -8.14 -5.41
C ARG A 49 2.24 -9.58 -5.72
N LEU A 50 3.32 -9.76 -6.47
CA LEU A 50 3.87 -11.07 -6.82
C LEU A 50 4.65 -11.70 -5.66
N THR A 51 5.73 -11.07 -5.21
CA THR A 51 6.62 -11.65 -4.20
C THR A 51 6.16 -11.43 -2.77
N LYS A 52 5.16 -10.56 -2.54
CA LYS A 52 4.72 -10.10 -1.23
C LYS A 52 5.80 -9.34 -0.43
N SER A 53 6.88 -8.92 -1.09
CA SER A 53 7.88 -8.03 -0.49
C SER A 53 7.30 -6.64 -0.29
N ALA A 54 7.65 -5.96 0.81
CA ALA A 54 7.09 -4.65 1.14
C ALA A 54 8.16 -3.62 1.54
N HIS A 55 7.94 -2.36 1.16
CA HIS A 55 8.62 -1.20 1.73
C HIS A 55 7.72 -0.53 2.77
N PHE A 56 8.29 -0.20 3.92
CA PHE A 56 7.64 0.57 4.97
C PHE A 56 8.27 1.96 5.04
N LEU A 57 7.60 2.93 4.44
CA LEU A 57 8.08 4.30 4.33
C LEU A 57 7.51 5.13 5.49
N HIS A 58 8.39 5.74 6.27
CA HIS A 58 7.96 6.65 7.34
C HIS A 58 7.53 7.98 6.72
N ILE A 59 6.28 8.38 6.96
CA ILE A 59 5.70 9.60 6.39
C ILE A 59 4.98 10.42 7.45
N ARG A 60 4.52 11.60 7.04
CA ARG A 60 3.54 12.37 7.80
C ARG A 60 2.20 12.31 7.08
N LYS A 61 1.12 12.15 7.84
CA LYS A 61 -0.24 12.14 7.29
C LYS A 61 -0.63 13.44 6.61
N ASP A 62 0.02 14.55 6.97
CA ASP A 62 -0.24 15.89 6.43
C ASP A 62 0.72 16.28 5.29
N TYR A 63 1.53 15.34 4.77
CA TYR A 63 2.34 15.62 3.60
C TYR A 63 1.46 15.89 2.37
N PRO A 64 1.81 16.93 1.57
CA PRO A 64 1.15 17.13 0.29
C PRO A 64 1.48 15.97 -0.64
N VAL A 65 0.58 15.72 -1.60
CA VAL A 65 0.75 14.65 -2.60
C VAL A 65 2.08 14.79 -3.36
N SER A 66 2.52 16.02 -3.66
CA SER A 66 3.82 16.27 -4.30
C SER A 66 4.99 15.67 -3.51
N ARG A 67 4.97 15.80 -2.17
CA ARG A 67 5.99 15.21 -1.30
C ARG A 67 5.91 13.69 -1.28
N LEU A 68 4.70 13.13 -1.33
CA LEU A 68 4.52 11.67 -1.43
C LEU A 68 5.07 11.15 -2.78
N VAL A 69 4.83 11.85 -3.88
CA VAL A 69 5.36 11.49 -5.20
C VAL A 69 6.90 11.50 -5.20
N GLU A 70 7.53 12.51 -4.59
CA GLU A 70 8.99 12.55 -4.45
C GLU A 70 9.53 11.34 -3.68
N ILE A 71 8.90 11.01 -2.54
CA ILE A 71 9.28 9.85 -1.73
C ILE A 71 9.10 8.55 -2.52
N PHE A 72 7.97 8.40 -3.23
CA PHE A 72 7.71 7.22 -4.06
C PHE A 72 8.76 7.06 -5.17
N GLN A 73 9.13 8.15 -5.83
CA GLN A 73 10.17 8.12 -6.86
C GLN A 73 11.53 7.72 -6.27
N GLN A 74 11.89 8.27 -5.11
CA GLN A 74 13.18 8.02 -4.46
C GLN A 74 13.27 6.60 -3.88
N GLU A 75 12.22 6.11 -3.24
CA GLU A 75 12.27 4.86 -2.48
C GLU A 75 11.78 3.66 -3.29
N ILE A 76 10.87 3.85 -4.24
CA ILE A 76 10.30 2.75 -5.04
C ILE A 76 10.83 2.79 -6.47
N VAL A 77 10.56 3.87 -7.22
CA VAL A 77 10.87 3.92 -8.66
C VAL A 77 12.37 3.82 -8.93
N ARG A 78 13.19 4.50 -8.13
CA ARG A 78 14.66 4.44 -8.24
C ARG A 78 15.20 3.01 -8.07
N LEU A 79 14.56 2.19 -7.23
CA LEU A 79 15.04 0.85 -6.90
C LEU A 79 14.45 -0.23 -7.82
N HIS A 80 13.18 -0.08 -8.22
CA HIS A 80 12.41 -1.15 -8.87
C HIS A 80 11.88 -0.79 -10.25
N GLY A 81 12.00 0.47 -10.67
CA GLY A 81 11.36 0.98 -11.88
C GLY A 81 9.92 1.45 -11.62
N THR A 82 9.25 1.88 -12.68
CA THR A 82 7.86 2.36 -12.60
C THR A 82 6.91 1.16 -12.68
N PRO A 83 6.08 0.91 -11.67
CA PRO A 83 5.04 -0.12 -11.76
C PRO A 83 4.04 0.21 -12.87
N SER A 84 3.53 -0.82 -13.52
CA SER A 84 2.49 -0.72 -14.55
C SER A 84 1.10 -0.52 -13.95
N ALA A 85 0.86 -0.99 -12.71
CA ALA A 85 -0.40 -0.81 -11.99
C ALA A 85 -0.24 -0.72 -10.46
N ILE A 86 -1.26 -0.13 -9.81
CA ILE A 86 -1.42 0.02 -8.35
C ILE A 86 -2.75 -0.59 -7.93
#